data_AF-A0A6G0VJN7-F1
#
_entry.id   AF-A0A6G0VJN7-F1
#
_cell.length_a   1.000
_cell.length_b   1.000
_cell.length_c   1.000
_cell.angle_alpha   90.00
_cell.angle_beta   90.00
_cell.angle_gamma   90.00
#
_symmetry.space_group_name_H-M   'P 1'
#
loop_
_entity.id
_entity.type
_entity.pdbx_description
1 polymer ?
#
loop_
_entity_poly.entity_id
_entity_poly.type
_entity_poly.pdbx_seq_one_letter_code
_entity_poly.pdbx_strand_id
1 'polypeptide(L)'
;EMQITNDEDELRVDDDELNENISVISVFDILEDNADIQYSLPKHHRCAAHTLNLIATKDAEAALQNNLFKKQSRATFGKLQALFNKQSRSTQFADIINDNIGVYLKIPNTTRWNSHFDAIRFLLLHRKSSPTKFNLICDELKIARINNNDVDFMEKYCSVMEPVAISLDILQGENNMYFGFLLPTINELSSKLEAMSRKQIVYCQPLVTALYDGVNKRFGALEENNFLIIAAVSHPSFKCAWIKNEIRKNVAISLLKDAMYEMYSDKVVQDTGELNKQKSSSSDDSDQEEDTNDSFF
;
A
#
# COMPACT_ATOMS: atom_id res chain seq x y z
N GLU A 1 -46.07 -67.08 2.44
CA GLU A 1 -45.85 -66.79 1.01
C GLU A 1 -46.01 -65.29 0.80
N MET A 2 -45.16 -64.70 -0.07
CA MET A 2 -45.24 -63.41 -0.79
C MET A 2 -46.26 -62.34 -0.34
N GLN A 3 -45.99 -61.03 -0.33
CA GLN A 3 -45.06 -60.23 -1.13
C GLN A 3 -45.00 -58.82 -0.54
N ILE A 4 -43.84 -58.19 -0.68
CA ILE A 4 -43.58 -56.77 -0.37
C ILE A 4 -44.20 -55.92 -1.47
N THR A 5 -44.90 -54.84 -1.11
CA THR A 5 -45.15 -53.69 -1.98
C THR A 5 -44.85 -52.42 -1.18
N ASN A 6 -43.82 -51.70 -1.63
CA ASN A 6 -43.41 -50.37 -1.18
C ASN A 6 -44.10 -49.37 -2.12
N ASP A 7 -44.85 -48.43 -1.56
CA ASP A 7 -45.24 -47.18 -2.24
C ASP A 7 -44.84 -46.02 -1.31
N GLU A 8 -43.63 -45.48 -1.50
CA GLU A 8 -43.25 -44.15 -1.03
C GLU A 8 -43.03 -43.29 -2.27
N ASP A 9 -43.91 -42.31 -2.45
CA ASP A 9 -43.86 -41.28 -3.50
C ASP A 9 -42.64 -40.36 -3.30
N GLU A 10 -41.55 -40.62 -4.03
CA GLU A 10 -40.51 -39.62 -4.30
C GLU A 10 -40.93 -38.76 -5.50
N LEU A 11 -41.27 -37.49 -5.22
CA LEU A 11 -41.32 -36.42 -6.22
C LEU A 11 -39.90 -36.18 -6.77
N ARG A 12 -39.53 -36.93 -7.81
CA ARG A 12 -38.45 -36.58 -8.73
C ARG A 12 -38.91 -35.40 -9.58
N VAL A 13 -38.33 -34.23 -9.30
CA VAL A 13 -38.32 -33.12 -10.26
C VAL A 13 -37.21 -33.44 -11.25
N ASP A 14 -37.59 -33.82 -12.47
CA ASP A 14 -36.66 -33.91 -13.61
C ASP A 14 -36.07 -32.51 -13.87
N ASP A 15 -34.76 -32.38 -13.71
CA ASP A 15 -33.97 -31.17 -13.96
C ASP A 15 -33.44 -31.13 -15.40
N ASP A 16 -34.25 -31.60 -16.36
CA ASP A 16 -33.83 -31.84 -17.75
C ASP A 16 -34.58 -30.96 -18.79
N GLU A 17 -35.02 -29.75 -18.43
CA GLU A 17 -35.65 -28.82 -19.39
C GLU A 17 -35.20 -27.34 -19.28
N LEU A 18 -33.91 -27.08 -19.09
CA LEU A 18 -33.32 -25.74 -19.31
C LEU A 18 -31.99 -25.79 -20.08
N ASN A 19 -31.89 -26.63 -21.11
CA ASN A 19 -30.63 -26.80 -21.85
C ASN A 19 -30.73 -26.63 -23.36
N GLU A 20 -31.36 -25.55 -23.82
CA GLU A 20 -31.15 -25.05 -25.18
C GLU A 20 -30.90 -23.53 -25.17
N ASN A 21 -29.65 -23.16 -25.52
CA ASN A 21 -29.12 -21.82 -25.81
C ASN A 21 -28.31 -21.08 -24.74
N ILE A 22 -27.65 -21.76 -23.80
CA ILE A 22 -26.43 -21.20 -23.19
C ILE A 22 -25.23 -21.77 -23.94
N SER A 23 -24.74 -21.04 -24.95
CA SER A 23 -23.45 -21.36 -25.55
C SER A 23 -22.35 -21.04 -24.53
N VAL A 24 -21.76 -22.06 -23.93
CA VAL A 24 -20.55 -21.90 -23.12
C VAL A 24 -19.40 -21.64 -24.08
N ILE A 25 -19.16 -20.36 -24.35
CA ILE A 25 -18.03 -19.93 -25.17
C ILE A 25 -16.78 -20.02 -24.30
N SER A 26 -15.75 -20.70 -24.78
CA SER A 26 -14.46 -20.72 -24.12
C SER A 26 -13.88 -19.31 -24.11
N VAL A 27 -13.41 -18.84 -22.95
CA VAL A 27 -12.69 -17.56 -22.85
C VAL A 27 -11.48 -17.53 -23.79
N PHE A 28 -10.90 -18.70 -24.09
CA PHE A 28 -9.82 -18.83 -25.06
C PHE A 28 -10.25 -18.48 -26.49
N ASP A 29 -11.45 -18.92 -26.91
CA ASP A 29 -11.93 -18.71 -28.29
C ASP A 29 -12.21 -17.21 -28.56
N ILE A 30 -12.70 -16.48 -27.55
CA ILE A 30 -12.90 -15.01 -27.62
C ILE A 30 -11.56 -14.27 -27.73
N LEU A 31 -10.51 -14.80 -27.11
CA LEU A 31 -9.17 -14.19 -27.11
C LEU A 31 -8.41 -14.48 -28.42
N GLU A 32 -8.69 -15.60 -29.10
CA GLU A 32 -8.09 -15.94 -30.40
C GLU A 32 -8.66 -15.09 -31.56
N ASP A 33 -9.95 -14.73 -31.51
CA ASP A 33 -10.59 -13.87 -32.52
C ASP A 33 -10.05 -12.42 -32.55
N ASN A 34 -9.22 -12.03 -31.57
CA ASN A 34 -8.61 -10.71 -31.48
C ASN A 34 -7.08 -10.73 -31.67
N ALA A 35 -6.53 -11.70 -32.40
CA ALA A 35 -5.10 -11.89 -32.61
C ALA A 35 -4.35 -10.65 -33.19
N ASP A 36 -5.06 -9.67 -33.76
CA ASP A 36 -4.49 -8.42 -34.28
C ASP A 36 -4.48 -7.24 -33.29
N ILE A 37 -5.05 -7.37 -32.09
CA ILE A 37 -4.93 -6.36 -31.04
C ILE A 37 -3.92 -6.87 -30.01
N GLN A 38 -2.73 -6.28 -30.03
CA GLN A 38 -1.65 -6.60 -29.08
C GLN A 38 -2.02 -6.10 -27.68
N TYR A 39 -2.91 -6.80 -26.98
CA TYR A 39 -3.25 -6.50 -25.59
C TYR A 39 -2.03 -6.76 -24.71
N SER A 40 -1.37 -5.69 -24.27
CA SER A 40 -0.34 -5.77 -23.25
C SER A 40 -0.91 -5.27 -21.93
N LEU A 41 -0.74 -6.07 -20.87
CA LEU A 41 -1.08 -5.61 -19.54
C LEU A 41 -0.19 -4.43 -19.17
N PRO A 42 -0.72 -3.40 -18.47
CA PRO A 42 0.10 -2.35 -17.91
C PRO A 42 1.25 -2.92 -17.10
N LYS A 43 2.38 -2.22 -17.11
CA LYS A 43 3.57 -2.64 -16.37
C LYS A 43 3.21 -2.93 -14.91
N HIS A 44 3.58 -4.10 -14.42
CA HIS A 44 3.35 -4.45 -13.02
C HIS A 44 4.23 -3.57 -12.11
N HIS A 45 3.61 -2.85 -11.18
CA HIS A 45 4.29 -2.03 -10.18
C HIS A 45 4.27 -2.72 -8.82
N ARG A 46 5.43 -2.78 -8.14
CA ARG A 46 5.50 -3.30 -6.77
C ARG A 46 4.80 -2.34 -5.81
N CYS A 47 4.01 -2.88 -4.89
CA CYS A 47 3.31 -2.10 -3.88
C CYS A 47 4.31 -1.42 -2.92
N ALA A 48 4.27 -0.07 -2.87
CA ALA A 48 5.16 0.71 -2.02
C ALA A 48 4.91 0.45 -0.52
N ALA A 49 3.65 0.30 -0.14
CA ALA A 49 3.28 -0.05 1.22
C ALA A 49 3.82 -1.43 1.65
N HIS A 50 3.71 -2.44 0.78
CA HIS A 50 4.33 -3.74 1.05
C HIS A 50 5.86 -3.61 1.20
N THR A 51 6.48 -2.79 0.36
CA THR A 51 7.92 -2.51 0.42
C THR A 51 8.32 -1.85 1.74
N LEU A 52 7.56 -0.86 2.23
CA LEU A 52 7.77 -0.24 3.55
C LEU A 52 7.58 -1.23 4.70
N ASN A 53 6.58 -2.11 4.61
CA ASN A 53 6.38 -3.18 5.59
C ASN A 53 7.59 -4.14 5.64
N LEU A 54 8.20 -4.46 4.49
CA LEU A 54 9.45 -5.23 4.44
C LEU A 54 10.62 -4.48 5.09
N ILE A 55 10.71 -3.16 4.96
CA ILE A 55 11.76 -2.37 5.63
C ILE A 55 11.58 -2.42 7.14
N ALA A 56 10.35 -2.18 7.59
CA ALA A 56 10.03 -2.12 9.01
C ALA A 56 10.15 -3.48 9.74
N THR A 57 10.10 -4.58 8.98
CA THR A 57 10.22 -5.94 9.49
C THR A 57 11.59 -6.55 9.16
N LYS A 58 11.85 -6.84 7.89
CA LYS A 58 13.03 -7.60 7.43
C LYS A 58 14.31 -6.79 7.46
N ASP A 59 14.32 -5.57 6.96
CA ASP A 59 15.57 -4.78 6.98
C ASP A 59 15.88 -4.30 8.41
N ALA A 60 14.86 -3.97 9.20
CA ALA A 60 15.00 -3.64 10.61
C ALA A 60 15.67 -4.75 11.46
N GLU A 61 15.58 -6.03 11.05
CA GLU A 61 16.29 -7.14 11.72
C GLU A 61 17.82 -6.95 11.69
N ALA A 62 18.39 -6.19 10.75
CA ALA A 62 19.82 -5.88 10.73
C ALA A 62 20.28 -5.18 12.02
N ALA A 63 19.40 -4.44 12.69
CA ALA A 63 19.69 -3.82 13.99
C ALA A 63 20.04 -4.85 15.08
N LEU A 64 19.57 -6.09 14.95
CA LEU A 64 19.84 -7.18 15.90
C LEU A 64 21.28 -7.68 15.86
N GLN A 65 22.09 -7.25 14.90
CA GLN A 65 23.55 -7.49 14.91
C GLN A 65 24.24 -6.71 16.04
N ASN A 66 23.66 -5.60 16.48
CA ASN A 66 24.16 -4.87 17.64
C ASN A 66 23.68 -5.52 18.95
N ASN A 67 24.62 -5.96 19.78
CA ASN A 67 24.32 -6.67 21.04
C ASN A 67 23.52 -5.83 22.04
N LEU A 68 23.78 -4.52 22.14
CA LEU A 68 23.06 -3.64 23.06
C LEU A 68 21.59 -3.51 22.66
N PHE A 69 21.33 -3.21 21.37
CA PHE A 69 19.97 -3.17 20.84
C PHE A 69 19.27 -4.52 20.98
N LYS A 70 19.93 -5.62 20.59
CA LYS A 70 19.37 -6.98 20.65
C LYS A 70 18.96 -7.38 22.07
N LYS A 71 19.81 -7.11 23.07
CA LYS A 71 19.51 -7.44 24.47
C LYS A 71 18.32 -6.64 24.99
N GLN A 72 18.34 -5.32 24.79
CA GLN A 72 17.29 -4.44 25.30
C GLN A 72 15.94 -4.67 24.59
N SER A 73 15.96 -4.81 23.25
CA SER A 73 14.76 -5.09 22.45
C SER A 73 14.11 -6.42 22.82
N ARG A 74 14.87 -7.52 22.95
CA ARG A 74 14.34 -8.82 23.35
C ARG A 74 13.77 -8.80 24.76
N ALA A 75 14.44 -8.13 25.70
CA ALA A 75 13.96 -8.00 27.06
C ALA A 75 12.64 -7.22 27.11
N THR A 76 12.55 -6.10 26.39
CA THR A 76 11.35 -5.25 26.37
C THR A 76 10.20 -5.94 25.63
N PHE A 77 10.41 -6.34 24.37
CA PHE A 77 9.37 -6.96 23.55
C PHE A 77 8.92 -8.32 24.09
N GLY A 78 9.78 -9.07 24.77
CA GLY A 78 9.36 -10.29 25.47
C GLY A 78 8.30 -10.03 26.53
N LYS A 79 8.45 -8.95 27.32
CA LYS A 79 7.45 -8.53 28.32
C LYS A 79 6.15 -8.07 27.67
N LEU A 80 6.24 -7.23 26.63
CA LEU A 80 5.06 -6.74 25.92
C LEU A 80 4.29 -7.89 25.26
N GLN A 81 5.00 -8.82 24.62
CA GLN A 81 4.40 -10.00 24.00
C GLN A 81 3.73 -10.91 25.02
N ALA A 82 4.35 -11.10 26.19
CA ALA A 82 3.72 -11.85 27.29
C ALA A 82 2.39 -11.21 27.72
N LEU A 83 2.33 -9.87 27.77
CA LEU A 83 1.13 -9.13 28.12
C LEU A 83 0.04 -9.29 27.06
N PHE A 84 0.38 -9.10 25.78
CA PHE A 84 -0.57 -9.33 24.68
C PHE A 84 -1.10 -10.77 24.69
N ASN A 85 -0.22 -11.75 24.86
CA ASN A 85 -0.62 -13.16 24.91
C ASN A 85 -1.56 -13.47 26.09
N LYS A 86 -1.36 -12.83 27.25
CA LYS A 86 -2.23 -13.03 28.42
C LYS A 86 -3.63 -12.50 28.17
N GLN A 87 -3.74 -11.28 27.63
CA GLN A 87 -5.04 -10.71 27.28
C GLN A 87 -5.76 -11.56 26.22
N SER A 88 -5.07 -11.95 25.14
CA SER A 88 -5.71 -12.70 24.05
C SER A 88 -6.16 -14.11 24.42
N ARG A 89 -5.59 -14.69 25.49
CA ARG A 89 -5.88 -16.09 25.89
C ARG A 89 -6.96 -16.22 26.96
N SER A 90 -7.30 -15.16 27.68
CA SER A 90 -8.22 -15.23 28.81
C SER A 90 -9.02 -13.94 28.96
N THR A 91 -10.35 -14.07 28.97
CA THR A 91 -11.27 -12.98 29.27
C THR A 91 -11.04 -12.41 30.67
N GLN A 92 -10.79 -13.27 31.66
CA GLN A 92 -10.47 -12.84 33.03
C GLN A 92 -9.22 -11.93 33.06
N PHE A 93 -8.16 -12.27 32.32
CA PHE A 93 -6.98 -11.42 32.24
C PHE A 93 -7.23 -10.13 31.45
N ALA A 94 -8.10 -10.19 30.44
CA ALA A 94 -8.52 -8.99 29.71
C ALA A 94 -9.33 -8.04 30.59
N ASP A 95 -10.23 -8.57 31.43
CA ASP A 95 -11.05 -7.78 32.34
C ASP A 95 -10.20 -7.16 33.45
N ILE A 96 -9.23 -7.90 34.03
CA ILE A 96 -8.25 -7.34 34.98
C ILE A 96 -7.53 -6.12 34.38
N ILE A 97 -7.12 -6.21 33.12
CA ILE A 97 -6.48 -5.08 32.43
C ILE A 97 -7.48 -3.92 32.29
N ASN A 98 -8.66 -4.20 31.76
CA ASN A 98 -9.70 -3.19 31.54
C ASN A 98 -10.12 -2.49 32.85
N ASP A 99 -10.28 -3.22 33.95
CA ASP A 99 -10.66 -2.69 35.26
C ASP A 99 -9.60 -1.74 35.84
N ASN A 100 -8.32 -2.01 35.56
CA ASN A 100 -7.22 -1.20 36.05
C ASN A 100 -6.95 0.05 35.20
N ILE A 101 -6.85 -0.09 33.88
CA ILE A 101 -6.49 1.00 32.94
C ILE A 101 -7.67 1.59 32.15
N GLY A 102 -8.88 1.03 32.29
CA GLY A 102 -10.12 1.51 31.67
C GLY A 102 -10.30 1.14 30.20
N VAL A 103 -9.37 0.37 29.63
CA VAL A 103 -9.35 -0.01 28.21
C VAL A 103 -8.69 -1.37 28.02
N TYR A 104 -9.14 -2.12 27.00
CA TYR A 104 -8.41 -3.30 26.51
C TYR A 104 -7.17 -2.89 25.72
N LEU A 105 -6.12 -3.72 25.78
CA LEU A 105 -4.91 -3.47 24.98
C LEU A 105 -5.19 -3.63 23.49
N LYS A 106 -4.56 -2.77 22.70
CA LYS A 106 -4.41 -3.01 21.26
C LYS A 106 -3.50 -4.21 21.04
N ILE A 107 -4.03 -5.27 20.42
CA ILE A 107 -3.28 -6.51 20.14
C ILE A 107 -2.64 -6.39 18.75
N PRO A 108 -1.32 -6.65 18.62
CA PRO A 108 -0.67 -6.69 17.32
C PRO A 108 -1.28 -7.75 16.40
N ASN A 109 -1.55 -7.38 15.15
CA ASN A 109 -1.90 -8.30 14.07
C ASN A 109 -0.61 -8.73 13.35
N THR A 110 -0.40 -10.04 13.24
CA THR A 110 0.79 -10.63 12.59
C THR A 110 0.91 -10.26 11.11
N THR A 111 -0.19 -9.94 10.44
CA THR A 111 -0.20 -9.63 8.99
C THR A 111 0.17 -8.18 8.67
N ARG A 112 0.13 -7.26 9.64
CA ARG A 112 0.37 -5.82 9.41
C ARG A 112 1.29 -5.24 10.46
N TRP A 113 2.51 -4.86 10.08
CA TRP A 113 3.49 -4.32 11.00
C TRP A 113 3.03 -3.04 11.73
N ASN A 114 2.27 -2.14 11.08
CA ASN A 114 1.76 -0.92 11.73
C ASN A 114 0.94 -1.22 13.01
N SER A 115 0.20 -2.33 13.04
CA SER A 115 -0.55 -2.72 14.25
C SER A 115 0.36 -3.06 15.44
N HIS A 116 1.57 -3.55 15.19
CA HIS A 116 2.57 -3.79 16.23
C HIS A 116 3.10 -2.46 16.78
N PHE A 117 3.40 -1.50 15.90
CA PHE A 117 3.79 -0.15 16.30
C PHE A 117 2.71 0.54 17.13
N ASP A 118 1.44 0.49 16.68
CA ASP A 118 0.31 1.08 17.40
C ASP A 118 0.10 0.48 18.78
N ALA A 119 0.27 -0.85 18.90
CA ALA A 119 0.17 -1.56 20.17
C ALA A 119 1.27 -1.12 21.15
N ILE A 120 2.51 -0.98 20.69
CA ILE A 120 3.62 -0.50 21.53
C ILE A 120 3.39 0.95 21.96
N ARG A 121 3.00 1.81 21.02
CA ARG A 121 2.72 3.23 21.29
C ARG A 121 1.58 3.39 22.30
N PHE A 122 0.52 2.58 22.16
CA PHE A 122 -0.59 2.54 23.10
C PHE A 122 -0.14 2.10 24.50
N LEU A 123 0.64 1.02 24.58
CA LEU A 123 1.18 0.56 25.87
C LEU A 123 2.06 1.60 26.54
N LEU A 124 2.93 2.26 25.77
CA LEU A 124 3.80 3.34 26.27
C LEU A 124 2.98 4.48 26.90
N LEU A 125 1.91 4.91 26.22
CA LEU A 125 1.01 5.96 26.69
C LEU A 125 0.36 5.60 28.04
N HIS A 126 -0.22 4.41 28.13
CA HIS A 126 -0.89 3.96 29.36
C HIS A 126 0.09 3.67 30.49
N ARG A 127 1.25 3.08 30.18
CA ARG A 127 2.32 2.84 31.16
C ARG A 127 2.87 4.13 31.75
N LYS A 128 2.96 5.20 30.96
CA LYS A 128 3.37 6.54 31.44
C LYS A 128 2.30 7.24 32.23
N SER A 129 1.04 7.13 31.80
CA SER A 129 -0.09 7.80 32.46
C SER A 129 -0.42 7.17 33.81
N SER A 130 -0.29 5.84 33.94
CA SER A 130 -0.60 5.12 35.18
C SER A 130 0.45 4.05 35.54
N PRO A 131 1.67 4.45 35.97
CA PRO A 131 2.76 3.53 36.30
C PRO A 131 2.39 2.47 37.35
N THR A 132 1.76 2.89 38.45
CA THR A 132 1.44 2.01 39.58
C THR A 132 0.42 0.94 39.18
N LYS A 133 -0.65 1.34 38.50
CA LYS A 133 -1.68 0.43 37.99
C LYS A 133 -1.10 -0.57 37.00
N PHE A 134 -0.21 -0.12 36.12
CA PHE A 134 0.44 -1.01 35.17
C PHE A 134 1.34 -2.04 35.85
N ASN A 135 2.04 -1.66 36.93
CA ASN A 135 2.80 -2.61 37.73
C ASN A 135 1.91 -3.64 38.45
N LEU A 136 0.75 -3.21 38.99
CA LEU A 136 -0.24 -4.13 39.58
C LEU A 136 -0.73 -5.16 38.55
N ILE A 137 -1.08 -4.72 37.34
CA ILE A 137 -1.43 -5.60 36.23
C ILE A 137 -0.31 -6.61 35.95
N CYS A 138 0.95 -6.16 35.86
CA CYS A 138 2.08 -7.06 35.65
C CYS A 138 2.20 -8.11 36.78
N ASP A 139 2.03 -7.70 38.03
CA ASP A 139 2.13 -8.60 39.19
C ASP A 139 1.00 -9.64 39.19
N GLU A 140 -0.25 -9.22 38.98
CA GLU A 140 -1.42 -10.10 38.92
C GLU A 140 -1.31 -11.10 37.76
N LEU A 141 -0.83 -10.65 36.59
CA LEU A 141 -0.63 -11.50 35.42
C LEU A 141 0.64 -12.35 35.49
N LYS A 142 1.45 -12.18 36.55
CA LYS A 142 2.75 -12.84 36.76
C LYS A 142 3.75 -12.58 35.62
N ILE A 143 3.79 -11.33 35.14
CA ILE A 143 4.71 -10.85 34.11
C ILE A 143 5.77 -9.97 34.77
N ALA A 144 7.02 -10.05 34.30
CA ALA A 144 8.05 -9.14 34.75
C ALA A 144 7.67 -7.67 34.49
N ARG A 145 7.75 -6.83 35.51
CA ARG A 145 7.41 -5.40 35.43
C ARG A 145 8.23 -4.69 34.34
N ILE A 146 7.59 -3.70 33.71
CA ILE A 146 8.22 -2.78 32.76
C ILE A 146 8.99 -1.72 33.54
N ASN A 147 10.32 -1.82 33.49
CA ASN A 147 11.24 -0.92 34.19
C ASN A 147 11.53 0.35 33.37
N ASN A 148 12.31 1.28 33.93
CA ASN A 148 12.60 2.55 33.25
C ASN A 148 13.41 2.36 31.95
N ASN A 149 14.34 1.41 31.89
CA ASN A 149 15.08 1.12 30.65
C ASN A 149 14.16 0.61 29.54
N ASP A 150 13.13 -0.18 29.89
CA ASP A 150 12.13 -0.65 28.94
C ASP A 150 11.28 0.54 28.43
N VAL A 151 10.88 1.46 29.31
CA VAL A 151 10.12 2.67 28.93
C VAL A 151 10.97 3.55 28.02
N ASP A 152 12.21 3.85 28.40
CA ASP A 152 13.15 4.64 27.60
C ASP A 152 13.37 4.01 26.22
N PHE A 153 13.55 2.69 26.18
CA PHE A 153 13.67 1.96 24.92
C PHE A 153 12.39 2.06 24.07
N MET A 154 11.21 1.87 24.65
CA MET A 154 9.93 2.01 23.94
C MET A 154 9.76 3.42 23.36
N GLU A 155 10.14 4.46 24.09
CA GLU A 155 10.11 5.84 23.58
C GLU A 155 11.01 6.02 22.37
N LYS A 156 12.26 5.57 22.46
CA LYS A 156 13.22 5.68 21.35
C LYS A 156 12.77 4.84 20.16
N TYR A 157 12.32 3.62 20.39
CA TYR A 157 11.76 2.76 19.35
C TYR A 157 10.57 3.43 18.64
N CYS A 158 9.59 3.94 19.39
CA CYS A 158 8.45 4.64 18.82
C CYS A 158 8.87 5.87 18.02
N SER A 159 9.82 6.68 18.52
CA SER A 159 10.30 7.87 17.79
C SER A 159 10.99 7.53 16.46
N VAL A 160 11.69 6.40 16.39
CA VAL A 160 12.39 5.94 15.19
C VAL A 160 11.43 5.30 14.19
N MET A 161 10.45 4.54 14.68
CA MET A 161 9.47 3.84 13.83
C MET A 161 8.31 4.72 13.37
N GLU A 162 7.99 5.81 14.09
CA GLU A 162 6.90 6.74 13.76
C GLU A 162 6.95 7.28 12.31
N PRO A 163 8.08 7.79 11.77
CA PRO A 163 8.10 8.25 10.38
C PRO A 163 7.79 7.12 9.38
N VAL A 164 8.18 5.88 9.69
CA VAL A 164 7.90 4.70 8.85
C VAL A 164 6.40 4.37 8.90
N ALA A 165 5.80 4.37 10.09
CA ALA A 165 4.38 4.12 10.28
C ALA A 165 3.50 5.16 9.55
N ILE A 166 3.81 6.44 9.71
CA ILE A 166 3.12 7.55 9.02
C ILE A 166 3.25 7.39 7.49
N SER A 167 4.45 7.08 7.00
CA SER A 167 4.66 6.89 5.56
C SER A 167 3.87 5.70 5.02
N LEU A 168 3.77 4.62 5.81
CA LEU A 168 3.00 3.45 5.46
C LEU A 168 1.49 3.77 5.42
N ASP A 169 0.96 4.49 6.41
CA ASP A 169 -0.44 4.90 6.45
C ASP A 169 -0.80 5.81 5.27
N ILE A 170 0.09 6.75 4.92
CA ILE A 170 -0.10 7.62 3.75
C ILE A 170 -0.20 6.80 2.46
N LEU A 171 0.72 5.84 2.24
CA LEU A 171 0.78 5.06 0.99
C LEU A 171 -0.19 3.88 0.94
N GLN A 172 -0.80 3.50 2.08
CA GLN A 172 -1.89 2.52 2.15
C GLN A 172 -3.28 3.16 2.10
N GLY A 173 -3.37 4.48 2.31
CA GLY A 173 -4.65 5.19 2.30
C GLY A 173 -5.30 5.17 0.92
N GLU A 174 -6.57 4.76 0.87
CA GLU A 174 -7.36 4.67 -0.37
C GLU A 174 -7.40 6.02 -1.11
N ASN A 175 -7.54 7.12 -0.36
CA ASN A 175 -7.57 8.49 -0.88
C ASN A 175 -6.21 9.02 -1.36
N ASN A 176 -5.13 8.27 -1.18
CA ASN A 176 -3.75 8.64 -1.53
C ASN A 176 -3.10 7.60 -2.45
N MET A 177 -3.87 6.66 -3.01
CA MET A 177 -3.37 5.55 -3.83
C MET A 177 -3.05 5.98 -5.27
N TYR A 178 -2.20 6.98 -5.43
CA TYR A 178 -1.71 7.43 -6.73
C TYR A 178 -0.22 7.75 -6.66
N PHE A 179 0.46 7.61 -7.81
CA PHE A 179 1.91 7.69 -7.90
C PHE A 179 2.49 9.02 -7.43
N GLY A 180 1.70 10.09 -7.45
CA GLY A 180 2.12 11.41 -6.98
C GLY A 180 2.49 11.48 -5.50
N PHE A 181 1.98 10.57 -4.66
CA PHE A 181 2.33 10.51 -3.23
C PHE A 181 3.62 9.75 -2.95
N LEU A 182 4.08 8.90 -3.88
CA LEU A 182 5.18 7.97 -3.61
C LEU A 182 6.50 8.70 -3.32
N LEU A 183 7.05 9.43 -4.29
CA LEU A 183 8.35 10.08 -4.11
C LEU A 183 8.36 11.15 -3.00
N PRO A 184 7.33 12.02 -2.86
CA PRO A 184 7.29 12.99 -1.77
C PRO A 184 7.33 12.31 -0.39
N THR A 185 6.57 11.23 -0.22
CA THR A 185 6.52 10.48 1.06
C THR A 185 7.87 9.82 1.37
N ILE A 186 8.47 9.14 0.39
CA ILE A 186 9.76 8.46 0.59
C ILE A 186 10.90 9.45 0.83
N ASN A 187 10.91 10.58 0.12
CA ASN A 187 11.91 11.63 0.31
C ASN A 187 11.82 12.26 1.71
N GLU A 188 10.61 12.49 2.22
CA GLU A 188 10.41 12.98 3.59
C GLU A 188 10.81 11.93 4.63
N LEU A 189 10.45 10.65 4.42
CA LEU A 189 10.89 9.55 5.27
C LEU A 189 12.41 9.46 5.34
N SER A 190 13.08 9.47 4.18
CA SER A 190 14.54 9.40 4.08
C SER A 190 15.19 10.59 4.79
N SER A 191 14.69 11.81 4.57
CA SER A 191 15.14 13.02 5.26
C SER A 191 15.01 12.91 6.79
N LYS A 192 13.90 12.37 7.30
CA LYS A 192 13.69 12.19 8.75
C LYS A 192 14.65 11.16 9.34
N LEU A 193 14.83 10.02 8.67
CA LEU A 193 15.77 8.98 9.12
C LEU A 193 17.22 9.47 9.06
N GLU A 194 17.60 10.22 8.04
CA GLU A 194 18.90 10.87 7.94
C GLU A 194 19.13 11.89 9.07
N ALA A 195 18.12 12.71 9.38
CA ALA A 195 18.21 13.64 10.50
C ALA A 195 18.34 12.91 11.85
N MET A 196 17.73 11.74 12.00
CA MET A 196 17.88 10.88 13.19
C MET A 196 19.23 10.19 13.25
N SER A 197 19.82 9.81 12.12
CA SER A 197 21.11 9.11 12.10
C SER A 197 22.25 10.01 12.61
N ARG A 198 22.11 11.33 12.44
CA ARG A 198 23.03 12.35 13.00
C ARG A 198 22.90 12.54 14.51
N LYS A 199 21.81 12.06 15.13
CA LYS A 199 21.60 12.10 16.57
C LYS A 199 22.10 10.79 17.18
N GLN A 200 22.67 10.85 18.38
CA GLN A 200 22.98 9.64 19.14
C GLN A 200 21.71 9.14 19.85
N ILE A 201 21.07 8.10 19.32
CA ILE A 201 19.88 7.51 19.94
C ILE A 201 20.28 6.24 20.68
N VAL A 202 20.35 6.35 22.02
CA VAL A 202 20.72 5.24 22.91
C VAL A 202 19.85 4.01 22.60
N TYR A 203 20.50 2.85 22.51
CA TYR A 203 19.94 1.57 22.04
C TYR A 203 19.51 1.53 20.57
N CYS A 204 18.75 2.51 20.08
CA CYS A 204 18.08 2.42 18.76
C CYS A 204 18.89 2.96 17.57
N GLN A 205 20.13 3.44 17.77
CA GLN A 205 21.00 3.82 16.64
C GLN A 205 21.09 2.76 15.54
N PRO A 206 21.29 1.45 15.85
CA PRO A 206 21.36 0.41 14.84
C PRO A 206 20.05 0.25 14.05
N LEU A 207 18.91 0.56 14.68
CA LEU A 207 17.60 0.53 14.03
C LEU A 207 17.46 1.68 13.02
N VAL A 208 17.90 2.89 13.37
CA VAL A 208 17.89 4.03 12.44
C VAL A 208 18.73 3.72 11.21
N THR A 209 19.94 3.21 11.39
CA THR A 209 20.81 2.81 10.28
C THR A 209 20.16 1.74 9.41
N ALA A 210 19.63 0.67 10.03
CA ALA A 210 18.97 -0.42 9.30
C ALA A 210 17.77 0.07 8.46
N LEU A 211 16.95 0.98 9.01
CA LEU A 211 15.80 1.55 8.30
C LEU A 211 16.24 2.46 7.16
N TYR A 212 17.22 3.34 7.41
CA TYR A 212 17.74 4.25 6.39
C TYR A 212 18.34 3.49 5.21
N ASP A 213 19.17 2.49 5.49
CA ASP A 213 19.78 1.63 4.47
C ASP A 213 18.71 0.83 3.72
N GLY A 214 17.68 0.33 4.42
CA GLY A 214 16.54 -0.36 3.82
C GLY A 214 15.74 0.52 2.84
N VAL A 215 15.47 1.77 3.23
CA VAL A 215 14.80 2.77 2.37
C VAL A 215 15.64 3.02 1.11
N ASN A 216 16.92 3.33 1.26
CA ASN A 216 17.81 3.60 0.13
C ASN A 216 17.94 2.39 -0.80
N LYS A 217 18.10 1.19 -0.24
CA LYS A 217 18.21 -0.05 -1.00
C LYS A 217 16.98 -0.36 -1.84
N ARG A 218 15.77 -0.12 -1.31
CA ARG A 218 14.53 -0.54 -1.96
C ARG A 218 13.90 0.54 -2.83
N PHE A 219 14.06 1.81 -2.46
CA PHE A 219 13.45 2.94 -3.15
C PHE A 219 14.45 3.81 -3.91
N GLY A 220 15.76 3.65 -3.73
CA GLY A 220 16.76 4.51 -4.35
C GLY A 220 16.64 4.60 -5.88
N ALA A 221 16.42 3.47 -6.56
CA ALA A 221 16.22 3.45 -8.02
C ALA A 221 14.91 4.13 -8.48
N LEU A 222 13.92 4.30 -7.59
CA LEU A 222 12.67 4.97 -7.93
C LEU A 222 12.82 6.49 -7.97
N GLU A 223 13.81 7.04 -7.27
CA GLU A 223 14.07 8.49 -7.21
C GLU A 223 14.52 9.09 -8.56
N GLU A 224 15.00 8.25 -9.46
CA GLU A 224 15.47 8.61 -10.81
C GLU A 224 14.43 8.26 -11.88
N ASN A 225 13.28 7.68 -11.49
CA ASN A 225 12.28 7.24 -12.44
C ASN A 225 11.44 8.42 -12.96
N ASN A 226 11.61 8.78 -14.23
CA ASN A 226 10.90 9.91 -14.86
C ASN A 226 9.38 9.85 -14.67
N PHE A 227 8.75 8.69 -14.81
CA PHE A 227 7.30 8.54 -14.61
C PHE A 227 6.87 8.92 -13.18
N LEU A 228 7.61 8.44 -12.17
CA LEU A 228 7.33 8.76 -10.77
C LEU A 228 7.63 10.22 -10.44
N ILE A 229 8.68 10.79 -11.04
CA ILE A 229 9.03 12.21 -10.89
C ILE A 229 7.90 13.06 -11.45
N ILE A 230 7.48 12.81 -12.70
CA ILE A 230 6.39 13.53 -13.37
C ILE A 230 5.10 13.40 -12.56
N ALA A 231 4.74 12.20 -12.10
CA ALA A 231 3.56 11.97 -11.27
C ALA A 231 3.59 12.76 -9.95
N ALA A 232 4.76 12.85 -9.30
CA ALA A 232 4.92 13.61 -8.06
C ALA A 232 4.85 15.12 -8.28
N VAL A 233 5.47 15.64 -9.34
CA VAL A 233 5.47 17.10 -9.61
C VAL A 233 4.18 17.61 -10.23
N SER A 234 3.40 16.76 -10.90
CA SER A 234 2.07 17.11 -11.40
C SER A 234 1.02 17.17 -10.28
N HIS A 235 1.31 16.59 -9.11
CA HIS A 235 0.37 16.56 -8.00
C HIS A 235 0.21 17.93 -7.33
N PRO A 236 -1.01 18.51 -7.25
CA PRO A 236 -1.23 19.88 -6.77
C PRO A 236 -0.73 20.16 -5.34
N SER A 237 -0.81 19.18 -4.45
CA SER A 237 -0.39 19.34 -3.05
C SER A 237 1.12 19.38 -2.85
N PHE A 238 1.89 18.83 -3.80
CA PHE A 238 3.34 18.71 -3.66
C PHE A 238 4.09 19.60 -4.63
N LYS A 239 3.72 19.57 -5.92
CA LYS A 239 4.46 20.21 -6.99
C LYS A 239 5.95 19.85 -6.86
N CYS A 240 6.81 20.87 -6.78
CA CYS A 240 8.25 20.70 -6.56
C CYS A 240 8.70 20.87 -5.10
N ALA A 241 7.78 21.07 -4.14
CA ALA A 241 8.13 21.46 -2.77
C ALA A 241 8.90 20.38 -2.00
N TRP A 242 8.78 19.12 -2.40
CA TRP A 242 9.48 17.99 -1.79
C TRP A 242 10.94 17.86 -2.26
N ILE A 243 11.33 18.53 -3.35
CA ILE A 243 12.68 18.44 -3.94
C ILE A 243 13.54 19.58 -3.38
N LYS A 244 14.46 19.25 -2.47
CA LYS A 244 15.37 20.25 -1.85
C LYS A 244 16.52 20.69 -2.76
N ASN A 245 16.98 19.80 -3.64
CA ASN A 245 18.09 20.08 -4.54
C ASN A 245 17.58 20.82 -5.79
N GLU A 246 18.04 22.06 -5.99
CA GLU A 246 17.57 22.92 -7.10
C GLU A 246 17.91 22.34 -8.49
N ILE A 247 19.01 21.59 -8.65
CA ILE A 247 19.33 20.93 -9.92
C ILE A 247 18.30 19.84 -10.22
N ARG A 248 18.02 18.94 -9.26
CA ARG A 248 16.99 17.89 -9.41
C ARG A 248 15.61 18.50 -9.67
N LYS A 249 15.31 19.62 -9.03
CA LYS A 249 14.05 20.35 -9.19
C LYS A 249 13.88 20.89 -10.61
N ASN A 250 14.91 21.51 -11.17
CA ASN A 250 14.90 22.00 -12.55
C ASN A 250 14.72 20.84 -13.55
N VAL A 251 15.40 19.72 -13.33
CA VAL A 251 15.22 18.50 -14.14
C VAL A 251 13.77 18.01 -14.07
N ALA A 252 13.19 17.92 -12.88
CA ALA A 252 11.80 17.48 -12.71
C ALA A 252 10.78 18.41 -13.40
N ILE A 253 11.03 19.73 -13.36
CA ILE A 253 10.21 20.72 -14.08
C ILE A 253 10.36 20.54 -15.59
N SER A 254 11.58 20.30 -16.10
CA SER A 254 11.79 20.01 -17.52
C SER A 254 11.03 18.78 -17.96
N LEU A 255 11.14 17.68 -17.23
CA LEU A 255 10.43 16.43 -17.51
C LEU A 255 8.91 16.63 -17.59
N LEU A 256 8.34 17.44 -16.69
CA LEU A 256 6.92 17.76 -16.74
C LEU A 256 6.56 18.57 -17.99
N LYS A 257 7.37 19.58 -18.36
CA LYS A 257 7.13 20.38 -19.56
C LYS A 257 7.19 19.51 -20.82
N ASP A 258 8.21 18.67 -20.92
CA ASP A 258 8.42 17.78 -22.08
C ASP A 258 7.23 16.84 -22.23
N ALA A 259 6.76 16.22 -21.14
CA ALA A 259 5.56 15.38 -21.15
C ALA A 259 4.29 16.15 -21.55
N MET A 260 4.14 17.41 -21.15
CA MET A 260 3.01 18.25 -21.58
C MET A 260 3.06 18.59 -23.07
N TYR A 261 4.25 18.82 -23.63
CA TYR A 261 4.42 19.08 -25.06
C TYR A 261 4.13 17.83 -25.90
N GLU A 262 4.57 16.65 -25.45
CA GLU A 262 4.24 15.37 -26.09
C GLU A 262 2.72 15.15 -26.12
N MET A 263 2.04 15.29 -24.97
CA MET A 263 0.58 15.15 -24.90
C MET A 263 -0.17 16.15 -25.80
N TYR A 264 0.33 17.39 -25.93
CA TYR A 264 -0.27 18.37 -26.82
C TYR A 264 -0.06 18.01 -28.29
N SER A 265 1.14 17.56 -28.65
CA SER A 265 1.49 17.16 -30.02
C SER A 265 0.67 15.94 -30.46
N ASP A 266 0.51 14.94 -29.59
CA ASP A 266 -0.30 13.75 -29.86
C ASP A 266 -1.77 14.09 -30.09
N LYS A 267 -2.33 15.03 -29.32
CA LYS A 267 -3.70 15.51 -29.53
C LYS A 267 -3.87 16.19 -30.89
N VAL A 268 -2.92 17.04 -31.29
CA VAL A 268 -2.96 17.69 -32.60
C VAL A 268 -2.91 16.67 -33.74
N VAL A 269 -2.12 15.59 -33.60
CA VAL A 269 -2.06 14.51 -34.59
C VAL A 269 -3.35 13.69 -34.64
N GLN A 270 -3.97 13.41 -33.49
CA GLN A 270 -5.26 12.71 -33.44
C GLN A 270 -6.40 13.55 -34.04
N ASP A 271 -6.51 14.82 -33.67
CA ASP A 271 -7.54 15.74 -34.19
C ASP A 271 -7.42 15.93 -35.72
N THR A 272 -6.20 16.01 -36.25
CA THR A 272 -5.96 16.11 -37.70
C THR A 272 -6.21 14.79 -38.44
N GLY A 273 -5.96 13.64 -37.81
CA GLY A 273 -6.29 12.31 -38.32
C GLY A 273 -7.81 12.05 -38.41
N GLU A 274 -8.57 12.50 -37.42
CA GLU A 274 -10.04 12.39 -37.41
C GLU A 274 -10.70 13.31 -38.46
N LEU A 275 -10.20 14.55 -38.61
CA LEU A 275 -10.64 15.48 -39.66
C LEU A 275 -10.40 14.92 -41.08
N ASN A 276 -9.30 14.19 -41.29
CA ASN A 276 -9.02 13.55 -42.58
C ASN A 276 -9.88 12.30 -42.83
N LYS A 277 -10.27 11.53 -41.79
CA LYS A 277 -11.24 10.42 -41.91
C LYS A 277 -12.66 10.89 -42.21
N GLN A 278 -13.06 12.06 -41.69
CA GLN A 278 -14.36 12.65 -42.01
C GLN A 278 -14.42 13.17 -43.47
N LYS A 279 -13.33 13.72 -44.00
CA LYS A 279 -13.26 14.11 -45.42
C LYS A 279 -13.25 12.93 -46.40
N SER A 280 -12.68 11.79 -46.02
CA SER A 280 -12.68 10.59 -46.88
C SER A 280 -14.01 9.83 -46.87
N SER A 281 -14.89 10.05 -45.88
CA SER A 281 -16.22 9.41 -45.82
C SER A 281 -17.34 10.27 -46.41
N SER A 282 -17.08 11.53 -46.75
CA SER A 282 -18.03 12.43 -47.42
C SER A 282 -17.81 12.57 -48.93
N SER A 283 -16.95 11.73 -49.54
CA SER A 283 -16.60 11.84 -50.97
C SER A 283 -17.27 10.80 -51.87
N ASP A 284 -18.06 9.87 -51.32
CA ASP A 284 -18.81 8.86 -52.08
C ASP A 284 -20.33 9.11 -51.92
N ASP A 285 -20.83 10.23 -52.44
CA ASP A 285 -22.22 10.33 -52.93
C ASP A 285 -22.46 11.67 -53.63
N SER A 286 -22.31 11.68 -54.96
CA SER A 286 -23.27 12.25 -55.93
C SER A 286 -22.60 12.53 -57.29
N ASP A 287 -22.55 11.52 -58.16
CA ASP A 287 -22.53 11.69 -59.62
C ASP A 287 -23.92 11.32 -60.16
N GLN A 288 -24.76 12.33 -60.43
CA GLN A 288 -25.81 12.29 -61.46
C GLN A 288 -26.04 13.71 -62.00
N GLU A 289 -25.28 14.07 -63.04
CA GLU A 289 -25.63 15.16 -63.95
C GLU A 289 -26.64 14.61 -64.99
N GLU A 290 -27.88 15.10 -64.95
CA GLU A 290 -28.83 14.98 -66.06
C GLU A 290 -28.53 16.10 -67.08
N ASP A 291 -27.91 15.72 -68.20
CA ASP A 291 -27.80 16.55 -69.40
C ASP A 291 -29.12 16.46 -70.21
N THR A 292 -30.02 17.43 -70.03
CA THR A 292 -31.05 17.73 -71.03
C THR A 292 -30.54 18.81 -71.96
N ASN A 293 -30.28 18.46 -73.22
CA ASN A 293 -30.09 19.43 -74.29
C ASN A 293 -31.11 19.18 -75.40
N ASP A 294 -32.02 20.15 -75.55
CA ASP A 294 -33.04 20.23 -76.58
C ASP A 294 -32.44 20.29 -77.99
N SER A 295 -33.01 19.52 -78.92
CA SER A 295 -32.85 19.70 -80.36
C SER A 295 -34.22 19.68 -81.02
N PHE A 296 -34.64 20.87 -81.43
CA PHE A 296 -35.83 21.19 -82.20
C PHE A 296 -35.61 20.90 -83.70
N PHE A 297 -36.13 19.77 -84.20
CA PHE A 297 -36.91 19.60 -85.45
C PHE A 297 -37.22 18.11 -85.68
#